data_AF-A0A3P7PZ88-F1
#
_entry.id   AF-A0A3P7PZ88-F1
#
_cell.length_a   1.000
_cell.length_b   1.000
_cell.length_c   1.000
_cell.angle_alpha   90.00
_cell.angle_beta   90.00
_cell.angle_gamma   90.00
#
_symmetry.space_group_name_H-M   'P 1'
#
loop_
_entity.id
_entity.type
_entity.pdbx_description
1 polymer ?
#
loop_
_entity_poly.entity_id
_entity_poly.type
_entity_poly.pdbx_seq_one_letter_code
_entity_poly.pdbx_strand_id
1 'polypeptide(L)'
;MTRRSIQFAWSKAYSSKRDFYRELLFLCRQKEFYKWNLGKKVLDLKGAIKLGEGCFGEVFLVHVNGKEAALKIIPIAGEQVVNGEKQKSFRDILPEVVLSQELSDLHIIEDGNSTVFYWTIIVFFMVLKRRYPRELLNAWKKYRAEFGSENDCPDIFGSEQYFLLIAYENGGVDLEKFQVYSQAYSIVYQTIVSLIVAENRLCFEHRDLHCGNLLVRSVSQKAIRMYHILWILITLLPGSTTIYLNLKNDLELFEGQGDLQFDIYRLMRRANKKFFLSIL
;
A
#
# COMPACT_ATOMS: atom_id res chain seq x y z
N MET A 1 14.12 -22.80 -4.03
CA MET A 1 12.78 -23.32 -3.68
C MET A 1 11.87 -23.05 -4.86
N THR A 2 11.33 -24.10 -5.47
CA THR A 2 10.44 -24.03 -6.64
C THR A 2 9.19 -23.22 -6.31
N ARG A 3 9.03 -22.04 -6.92
CA ARG A 3 7.77 -21.28 -6.91
C ARG A 3 6.71 -22.16 -7.56
N ARG A 4 5.72 -22.62 -6.79
CA ARG A 4 4.44 -23.02 -7.36
C ARG A 4 3.77 -21.72 -7.79
N SER A 5 3.87 -21.39 -9.08
CA SER A 5 2.95 -20.43 -9.70
C SER A 5 1.54 -20.79 -9.26
N ILE A 6 0.83 -19.87 -8.61
CA ILE A 6 -0.59 -20.04 -8.32
C ILE A 6 -1.30 -19.90 -9.67
N GLN A 7 -1.32 -20.97 -10.46
CA GLN A 7 -2.12 -21.03 -11.67
C GLN A 7 -3.55 -21.30 -11.24
N PHE A 8 -4.35 -20.23 -11.21
CA PHE A 8 -5.78 -20.35 -11.04
C PHE A 8 -6.43 -20.70 -12.38
N ALA A 9 -6.99 -21.91 -12.50
CA ALA A 9 -7.75 -22.30 -13.70
C ALA A 9 -9.08 -21.52 -13.74
N TRP A 10 -9.12 -20.45 -14.54
CA TRP A 10 -10.31 -19.63 -14.74
C TRP A 10 -11.42 -20.43 -15.43
N SER A 11 -12.54 -20.67 -14.72
CA SER A 11 -13.77 -21.19 -15.32
C SER A 11 -14.95 -20.29 -14.97
N LYS A 12 -15.97 -20.25 -15.84
CA LYS A 12 -17.19 -19.47 -15.62
C LYS A 12 -17.91 -19.88 -14.33
N ALA A 13 -17.83 -21.16 -13.96
CA ALA A 13 -18.34 -21.70 -12.70
C ALA A 13 -17.55 -21.22 -11.47
N TYR A 14 -16.21 -21.09 -11.58
CA TYR A 14 -15.37 -20.53 -10.52
C TYR A 14 -15.71 -19.05 -10.27
N SER A 15 -15.89 -18.27 -11.34
CA SER A 15 -16.25 -16.84 -11.23
C SER A 15 -17.56 -16.61 -10.46
N SER A 16 -18.59 -17.43 -10.69
CA SER A 16 -19.91 -17.29 -10.04
C SER A 16 -19.98 -17.72 -8.57
N LYS A 17 -18.94 -18.39 -8.04
CA LYS A 17 -18.91 -18.91 -6.66
C LYS A 17 -17.78 -18.30 -5.81
N ARG A 18 -17.19 -17.19 -6.24
CA ARG A 18 -16.07 -16.57 -5.53
C ARG A 18 -16.49 -16.13 -4.13
N ASP A 19 -15.76 -16.64 -3.15
CA ASP A 19 -15.86 -16.23 -1.76
C ASP A 19 -14.67 -15.32 -1.47
N PHE A 20 -14.82 -14.03 -1.77
CA PHE A 20 -13.75 -13.04 -1.60
C PHE A 20 -13.26 -12.93 -0.16
N TYR A 21 -14.11 -13.27 0.82
CA TYR A 21 -13.75 -13.35 2.23
C TYR A 21 -12.73 -14.49 2.46
N ARG A 22 -12.97 -15.69 1.91
CA ARG A 22 -12.02 -16.81 2.00
C ARG A 22 -10.75 -16.56 1.19
N GLU A 23 -10.87 -15.90 0.05
CA GLU A 23 -9.70 -15.57 -0.78
C GLU A 23 -8.78 -14.59 -0.06
N LEU A 24 -9.33 -13.56 0.61
CA LEU A 24 -8.52 -12.64 1.40
C LEU A 24 -7.82 -13.36 2.56
N LEU A 25 -8.53 -14.24 3.28
CA LEU A 25 -7.93 -15.09 4.30
C LEU A 25 -6.80 -15.96 3.73
N PHE A 26 -6.99 -16.54 2.56
CA PHE A 26 -5.98 -17.35 1.88
C PHE A 26 -4.73 -16.53 1.53
N LEU A 27 -4.90 -15.32 0.96
CA LEU A 27 -3.79 -14.42 0.66
C LEU A 27 -3.03 -13.99 1.93
N CYS A 28 -3.74 -13.71 3.02
CA CYS A 28 -3.15 -13.41 4.33
C CYS A 28 -2.63 -14.65 5.07
N ARG A 29 -2.77 -15.86 4.51
CA ARG A 29 -2.39 -17.14 5.15
C ARG A 29 -3.05 -17.37 6.51
N GLN A 30 -4.28 -16.91 6.66
CA GLN A 30 -5.09 -17.04 7.88
C GLN A 30 -6.24 -18.02 7.69
N LYS A 31 -6.65 -18.69 8.77
CA LYS A 31 -7.86 -19.52 8.79
C LYS A 31 -9.12 -18.71 9.14
N GLU A 32 -8.94 -17.62 9.86
CA GLU A 32 -10.00 -16.74 10.34
C GLU A 32 -9.47 -15.32 10.54
N PHE A 33 -10.38 -14.35 10.66
CA PHE A 33 -10.02 -12.99 11.04
C PHE A 33 -9.60 -12.99 12.50
N TYR A 34 -8.38 -12.49 12.75
CA TYR A 34 -7.88 -12.44 14.12
C TYR A 34 -8.49 -11.26 14.88
N LYS A 35 -8.24 -11.24 16.18
CA LYS A 35 -8.47 -10.10 17.05
C LYS A 35 -7.12 -9.40 17.27
N TRP A 36 -7.12 -8.11 17.62
CA TRP A 36 -5.88 -7.34 17.83
C TRP A 36 -4.92 -7.90 18.88
N ASN A 37 -5.38 -8.80 19.77
CA ASN A 37 -4.58 -9.39 20.83
C ASN A 37 -3.67 -10.55 20.33
N LEU A 38 -2.83 -10.28 19.34
CA LEU A 38 -1.92 -11.24 18.69
C LEU A 38 -0.71 -11.62 19.57
N GLY A 39 -0.49 -10.87 20.66
CA GLY A 39 0.69 -10.97 21.51
C GLY A 39 1.83 -10.07 21.03
N LYS A 40 2.52 -9.44 21.97
CA LYS A 40 3.58 -8.45 21.70
C LYS A 40 4.76 -8.98 20.89
N LYS A 41 4.98 -10.30 20.92
CA LYS A 41 6.04 -10.92 20.11
C LYS A 41 5.72 -10.83 18.61
N VAL A 42 4.44 -10.83 18.23
CA VAL A 42 4.00 -10.76 16.84
C VAL A 42 3.84 -9.29 16.43
N LEU A 43 3.02 -8.55 17.17
CA LEU A 43 2.72 -7.14 16.92
C LEU A 43 2.63 -6.40 18.25
N ASP A 44 3.60 -5.53 18.52
CA ASP A 44 3.57 -4.64 19.68
C ASP A 44 3.11 -3.25 19.25
N LEU A 45 1.92 -2.89 19.74
CA LEU A 45 1.31 -1.57 19.53
C LEU A 45 1.71 -0.58 20.63
N LYS A 46 2.40 -1.03 21.68
CA LYS A 46 2.85 -0.12 22.74
C LYS A 46 3.85 0.87 22.17
N GLY A 47 3.58 2.16 22.39
CA GLY A 47 4.43 3.23 21.87
C GLY A 47 4.32 3.41 20.35
N ALA A 48 3.24 2.92 19.72
CA ALA A 48 2.98 3.20 18.32
C ALA A 48 3.00 4.71 18.05
N ILE A 49 3.55 5.10 16.89
CA ILE A 49 3.63 6.50 16.44
C ILE A 49 2.93 6.57 15.10
N LYS A 50 1.94 7.46 14.94
CA LYS A 50 1.34 7.68 13.62
C LYS A 50 2.37 8.38 12.73
N LEU A 51 2.64 7.80 11.56
CA LEU A 51 3.60 8.31 10.57
C LEU A 51 2.92 9.21 9.55
N GLY A 52 1.69 8.88 9.18
CA GLY A 52 0.93 9.60 8.17
C GLY A 52 -0.46 9.01 8.00
N GLU A 53 -1.20 9.61 7.09
CA GLU A 53 -2.59 9.29 6.78
C GLU A 53 -2.84 9.39 5.28
N GLY A 54 -3.89 8.73 4.83
CA GLY A 54 -4.45 8.93 3.49
C GLY A 54 -5.93 8.54 3.48
N CYS A 55 -6.59 8.73 2.35
CA CYS A 55 -8.03 8.52 2.20
C CYS A 55 -8.44 7.10 2.65
N PHE A 56 -7.62 6.09 2.35
CA PHE A 56 -7.90 4.68 2.65
C PHE A 56 -7.50 4.23 4.05
N GLY A 57 -6.90 5.08 4.89
CA GLY A 57 -6.61 4.71 6.28
C GLY A 57 -5.37 5.36 6.87
N GLU A 58 -4.73 4.62 7.77
CA GLU A 58 -3.79 5.16 8.74
C GLU A 58 -2.47 4.39 8.70
N VAL A 59 -1.33 5.08 8.87
CA VAL A 59 0.00 4.44 8.90
C VAL A 59 0.68 4.71 10.24
N PHE A 60 1.16 3.65 10.89
CA PHE A 60 1.84 3.73 12.18
C PHE A 60 3.21 3.06 12.15
N LEU A 61 4.19 3.63 12.85
CA LEU A 61 5.40 2.93 13.25
C LEU A 61 5.07 2.05 14.46
N VAL A 62 5.33 0.76 14.33
CA VAL A 62 5.10 -0.27 15.36
C VAL A 62 6.27 -1.23 15.40
N HIS A 63 6.27 -2.15 16.37
CA HIS A 63 7.24 -3.26 16.39
C HIS A 63 6.60 -4.57 15.97
N VAL A 64 7.17 -5.23 14.97
CA VAL A 64 6.78 -6.56 14.49
C VAL A 64 7.97 -7.49 14.70
N ASN A 65 7.78 -8.57 15.46
CA ASN A 65 8.88 -9.48 15.83
C ASN A 65 10.12 -8.76 16.39
N GLY A 66 9.91 -7.69 17.17
CA GLY A 66 10.96 -6.89 17.80
C GLY A 66 11.70 -5.92 16.86
N LYS A 67 11.28 -5.78 15.59
CA LYS A 67 11.84 -4.82 14.63
C LYS A 67 10.81 -3.75 14.29
N GLU A 68 11.28 -2.53 14.03
CA GLU A 68 10.43 -1.45 13.54
C GLU A 68 9.83 -1.80 12.17
N ALA A 69 8.53 -1.54 12.03
CA ALA A 69 7.78 -1.71 10.79
C ALA A 69 6.74 -0.60 10.64
N ALA A 70 6.47 -0.21 9.40
CA ALA A 70 5.37 0.68 9.07
C ALA A 70 4.11 -0.16 8.85
N LEU A 71 3.10 0.02 9.70
CA LEU A 71 1.82 -0.68 9.67
C LEU A 71 0.75 0.22 9.06
N LYS A 72 0.33 -0.09 7.83
CA LYS A 72 -0.83 0.50 7.19
C LYS A 72 -2.09 -0.26 7.64
N ILE A 73 -3.10 0.47 8.10
CA ILE A 73 -4.37 -0.07 8.58
C ILE A 73 -5.50 0.48 7.72
N ILE A 74 -6.25 -0.41 7.08
CA ILE A 74 -7.30 -0.09 6.13
C ILE A 74 -8.62 -0.67 6.65
N PRO A 75 -9.64 0.15 6.97
CA PRO A 75 -10.97 -0.35 7.25
C PRO A 75 -11.60 -0.91 5.97
N ILE A 76 -12.16 -2.12 6.06
CA ILE A 76 -12.76 -2.83 4.93
C ILE A 76 -14.13 -3.37 5.31
N ALA A 77 -14.99 -3.58 4.31
CA ALA A 77 -16.27 -4.27 4.44
C ALA A 77 -17.21 -3.72 5.54
N GLY A 78 -17.08 -2.43 5.88
CA GLY A 78 -18.04 -1.69 6.72
C GLY A 78 -18.97 -0.81 5.88
N GLU A 79 -20.11 -0.46 6.46
CA GLU A 79 -21.13 0.38 5.78
C GLU A 79 -20.91 1.88 6.00
N GLN A 80 -20.11 2.25 7.00
CA GLN A 80 -19.82 3.64 7.34
C GLN A 80 -18.83 4.24 6.34
N VAL A 81 -19.10 5.47 5.92
CA VAL A 81 -18.13 6.31 5.19
C VAL A 81 -17.02 6.68 6.16
N VAL A 82 -15.77 6.58 5.71
CA VAL A 82 -14.56 6.89 6.49
C VAL A 82 -13.68 7.78 5.63
N ASN A 83 -13.27 8.94 6.14
CA ASN A 83 -12.45 9.93 5.43
C ASN A 83 -13.09 10.36 4.09
N GLY A 84 -14.42 10.51 4.08
CA GLY A 84 -15.19 10.84 2.88
C GLY A 84 -15.43 9.67 1.90
N GLU A 85 -14.75 8.54 2.08
CA GLU A 85 -14.78 7.41 1.14
C GLU A 85 -15.55 6.20 1.69
N LYS A 86 -16.13 5.41 0.77
CA LYS A 86 -16.71 4.11 1.13
C LYS A 86 -15.59 3.12 1.40
N GLN A 87 -15.74 2.33 2.46
CA GLN A 87 -14.79 1.25 2.74
C GLN A 87 -14.78 0.23 1.60
N LYS A 88 -13.59 -0.20 1.18
CA LYS A 88 -13.44 -1.22 0.14
C LYS A 88 -14.08 -2.53 0.60
N SER A 89 -14.80 -3.19 -0.30
CA SER A 89 -15.33 -4.53 -0.04
C SER A 89 -14.20 -5.57 -0.01
N PHE A 90 -14.48 -6.78 0.46
CA PHE A 90 -13.53 -7.89 0.35
C PHE A 90 -13.07 -8.14 -1.08
N ARG A 91 -13.91 -7.87 -2.09
CA ARG A 91 -13.54 -7.98 -3.50
C ARG A 91 -12.55 -6.90 -3.91
N ASP A 92 -12.83 -5.66 -3.51
CA ASP A 92 -12.11 -4.48 -4.02
C ASP A 92 -10.74 -4.29 -3.36
N ILE A 93 -10.52 -4.90 -2.19
CA ILE A 93 -9.21 -4.87 -1.51
C ILE A 93 -8.22 -5.92 -2.04
N LEU A 94 -8.70 -7.00 -2.66
CA LEU A 94 -7.84 -8.09 -3.17
C LEU A 94 -6.78 -7.60 -4.16
N PRO A 95 -7.10 -6.75 -5.16
CA PRO A 95 -6.12 -6.05 -5.97
C PRO A 95 -4.94 -5.51 -5.18
N GLU A 96 -5.20 -4.72 -4.13
CA GLU A 96 -4.15 -4.09 -3.33
C GLU A 96 -3.24 -5.12 -2.66
N VAL A 97 -3.82 -6.19 -2.08
CA VAL A 97 -3.04 -7.27 -1.45
C VAL A 97 -2.15 -7.99 -2.45
N VAL A 98 -2.68 -8.34 -3.63
CA VAL A 98 -1.91 -9.02 -4.68
C VAL A 98 -0.81 -8.12 -5.20
N LEU A 99 -1.13 -6.87 -5.55
CA LEU A 99 -0.17 -5.89 -6.07
C LEU A 99 0.99 -5.65 -5.10
N SER A 100 0.65 -5.40 -3.83
CA SER A 100 1.64 -5.19 -2.78
C SER A 100 2.56 -6.42 -2.64
N GLN A 101 2.01 -7.64 -2.72
CA GLN A 101 2.84 -8.86 -2.69
C GLN A 101 3.75 -9.00 -3.92
N GLU A 102 3.23 -8.78 -5.13
CA GLU A 102 4.01 -8.89 -6.38
C GLU A 102 5.18 -7.89 -6.40
N LEU A 103 4.94 -6.65 -5.96
CA LEU A 103 5.99 -5.63 -5.86
C LEU A 103 7.01 -5.94 -4.79
N SER A 104 6.55 -6.40 -3.63
CA SER A 104 7.45 -6.89 -2.58
C SER A 104 8.36 -7.96 -3.18
N ASP A 105 7.82 -8.92 -3.92
CA ASP A 105 8.55 -10.05 -4.52
C ASP A 105 9.55 -9.65 -5.62
N LEU A 106 9.57 -8.40 -6.10
CA LEU A 106 10.60 -7.91 -7.04
C LEU A 106 12.02 -7.91 -6.44
N HIS A 107 12.15 -8.01 -5.10
CA HIS A 107 13.45 -8.21 -4.45
C HIS A 107 14.07 -9.59 -4.75
N ILE A 108 13.24 -10.57 -5.16
CA ILE A 108 13.67 -11.92 -5.51
C ILE A 108 14.14 -11.91 -6.97
N ILE A 109 15.35 -12.43 -7.23
CA ILE A 109 15.89 -12.57 -8.58
C ILE A 109 15.03 -13.55 -9.38
N GLU A 110 14.45 -13.05 -10.48
CA GLU A 110 13.71 -13.81 -11.48
C GLU A 110 14.04 -13.23 -12.86
N ASP A 111 14.34 -14.10 -13.83
CA ASP A 111 14.72 -13.70 -15.19
C ASP A 111 15.86 -12.68 -15.28
N GLY A 112 16.84 -12.79 -14.36
CA GLY A 112 18.00 -11.89 -14.28
C GLY A 112 17.69 -10.50 -13.69
N ASN A 113 16.43 -10.23 -13.35
CA ASN A 113 15.99 -8.94 -12.84
C ASN A 113 15.60 -9.05 -11.35
N SER A 114 16.27 -8.27 -10.50
CA SER A 114 15.77 -7.98 -9.16
C SER A 114 16.02 -6.53 -8.80
N THR A 115 15.15 -6.03 -7.94
CA THR A 115 15.32 -4.77 -7.24
C THR A 115 15.62 -5.10 -5.79
N VAL A 116 16.83 -5.56 -5.49
CA VAL A 116 17.18 -5.78 -4.09
C VAL A 116 17.12 -4.40 -3.40
N PHE A 117 16.09 -4.21 -2.57
CA PHE A 117 15.83 -3.03 -1.73
C PHE A 117 15.24 -1.76 -2.38
N TYR A 118 14.55 -1.81 -3.53
CA TYR A 118 13.88 -0.62 -4.08
C TYR A 118 12.37 -0.51 -3.81
N TRP A 119 11.71 -1.64 -3.51
CA TRP A 119 10.30 -1.66 -3.10
C TRP A 119 10.22 -1.95 -1.61
N THR A 120 9.23 -1.38 -0.92
CA THR A 120 9.00 -1.73 0.48
C THR A 120 8.68 -3.22 0.58
N ILE A 121 9.48 -3.93 1.36
CA ILE A 121 9.29 -5.37 1.58
C ILE A 121 8.16 -5.55 2.58
N ILE A 122 7.20 -6.41 2.22
CA ILE A 122 6.09 -6.74 3.09
C ILE A 122 6.54 -7.74 4.13
N VAL A 123 6.36 -7.36 5.39
CA VAL A 123 6.59 -8.22 6.54
C VAL A 123 5.42 -9.18 6.71
N PHE A 124 4.18 -8.68 6.63
CA PHE A 124 2.97 -9.51 6.60
C PHE A 124 1.75 -8.77 6.03
N PHE A 125 0.80 -9.56 5.58
CA PHE A 125 -0.61 -9.18 5.50
C PHE A 125 -1.38 -9.83 6.64
N MET A 126 -2.29 -9.08 7.26
CA MET A 126 -3.15 -9.63 8.29
C MET A 126 -4.54 -9.01 8.24
N VAL A 127 -5.56 -9.84 8.38
CA VAL A 127 -6.92 -9.38 8.55
C VAL A 127 -7.44 -9.58 9.96
N LEU A 128 -8.12 -8.55 10.46
CA LEU A 128 -8.61 -8.45 11.83
C LEU A 128 -10.09 -8.08 11.86
N LYS A 129 -10.77 -8.47 12.95
CA LYS A 129 -12.15 -8.04 13.26
C LYS A 129 -12.26 -7.65 14.74
N ARG A 130 -12.37 -6.34 15.01
CA ARG A 130 -12.63 -5.77 16.34
C ARG A 130 -12.64 -4.24 16.27
N ARG A 131 -12.99 -3.56 17.36
CA ARG A 131 -12.71 -2.13 17.58
C ARG A 131 -11.23 -1.77 17.40
N TYR A 132 -10.98 -0.50 17.07
CA TYR A 132 -9.63 0.07 16.99
C TYR A 132 -8.90 0.00 18.35
N PRO A 133 -7.63 -0.43 18.42
CA PRO A 133 -6.87 -0.50 19.67
C PRO A 133 -6.66 0.85 20.33
N ARG A 134 -6.72 0.89 21.66
CA ARG A 134 -6.52 2.13 22.44
C ARG A 134 -5.14 2.75 22.21
N GLU A 135 -4.12 1.91 22.06
CA GLU A 135 -2.75 2.33 21.79
C GLU A 135 -2.65 3.14 20.49
N LEU A 136 -3.31 2.66 19.43
CA LEU A 136 -3.34 3.34 18.13
C LEU A 136 -4.23 4.58 18.15
N LEU A 137 -5.35 4.56 18.89
CA LEU A 137 -6.18 5.75 19.12
C LEU A 137 -5.38 6.86 19.83
N ASN A 138 -4.57 6.50 20.83
CA ASN A 138 -3.72 7.46 21.53
C ASN A 138 -2.65 8.05 20.60
N ALA A 139 -2.02 7.22 19.78
CA ALA A 139 -1.06 7.65 18.78
C ALA A 139 -1.69 8.61 17.74
N TRP A 140 -2.90 8.30 17.29
CA TRP A 140 -3.66 9.15 16.38
C TRP A 140 -4.02 10.50 17.00
N LYS A 141 -4.50 10.51 18.26
CA LYS A 141 -4.82 11.76 18.99
C LYS A 141 -3.59 12.63 19.21
N LYS A 142 -2.43 12.02 19.51
CA LYS A 142 -1.16 12.74 19.63
C LYS A 142 -0.76 13.40 18.31
N TYR A 143 -0.81 12.64 17.21
CA TYR A 143 -0.49 13.17 15.87
C TYR A 143 -1.41 14.33 15.50
N ARG A 144 -2.73 14.17 15.70
CA ARG A 144 -3.69 15.24 15.43
C ARG A 144 -3.39 16.52 16.23
N ALA A 145 -2.99 16.39 17.49
CA ALA A 145 -2.65 17.55 18.33
C ALA A 145 -1.37 18.27 17.87
N GLU A 146 -0.43 17.56 17.25
CA GLU A 146 0.88 18.07 16.83
C GLU A 146 0.87 18.62 15.39
N PHE A 147 0.18 17.94 14.47
CA PHE A 147 0.23 18.23 13.02
C PHE A 147 -1.13 18.53 12.39
N GLY A 148 -2.23 18.36 13.12
CA GLY A 148 -3.56 18.25 12.52
C GLY A 148 -3.82 16.85 11.94
N SER A 149 -5.04 16.63 11.44
CA SER A 149 -5.45 15.42 10.75
C SER A 149 -6.72 15.74 9.98
N GLU A 150 -6.74 15.43 8.69
CA GLU A 150 -7.89 15.57 7.80
C GLU A 150 -8.81 14.34 7.89
N ASN A 151 -8.27 13.22 8.42
CA ASN A 151 -9.01 11.99 8.59
C ASN A 151 -10.01 12.02 9.77
N ASP A 152 -11.04 11.17 9.66
CA ASP A 152 -11.97 10.89 10.75
C ASP A 152 -11.26 10.19 11.91
N CYS A 153 -11.71 10.47 13.14
CA CYS A 153 -11.17 9.78 14.30
C CYS A 153 -11.54 8.28 14.25
N PRO A 154 -10.58 7.33 14.30
CA PRO A 154 -10.86 5.91 14.18
C PRO A 154 -11.59 5.29 15.41
N ASP A 155 -12.00 6.10 16.39
CA ASP A 155 -12.82 5.64 17.53
C ASP A 155 -14.27 5.31 17.13
N ILE A 156 -14.70 5.70 15.93
CA ILE A 156 -16.02 5.38 15.37
C ILE A 156 -16.22 3.87 15.14
N PHE A 157 -15.15 3.08 15.04
CA PHE A 157 -15.23 1.68 14.68
C PHE A 157 -15.74 0.77 15.81
N GLY A 158 -16.83 0.05 15.52
CA GLY A 158 -17.46 -0.94 16.40
C GLY A 158 -16.73 -2.29 16.46
N SER A 159 -17.29 -3.26 17.21
CA SER A 159 -16.70 -4.60 17.36
C SER A 159 -16.76 -5.44 16.09
N GLU A 160 -17.67 -5.11 15.17
CA GLU A 160 -17.90 -5.85 13.93
C GLU A 160 -17.04 -5.35 12.76
N GLN A 161 -16.29 -4.27 12.92
CA GLN A 161 -15.45 -3.69 11.88
C GLN A 161 -14.30 -4.64 11.49
N TYR A 162 -14.11 -4.81 10.19
CA TYR A 162 -12.99 -5.55 9.60
C TYR A 162 -11.86 -4.60 9.21
N PHE A 163 -10.62 -5.06 9.37
CA PHE A 163 -9.43 -4.32 8.98
C PHE A 163 -8.48 -5.21 8.18
N LEU A 164 -7.88 -4.64 7.14
CA LEU A 164 -6.65 -5.17 6.54
C LEU A 164 -5.46 -4.40 7.12
N LEU A 165 -4.47 -5.15 7.58
CA LEU A 165 -3.18 -4.66 8.03
C LEU A 165 -2.14 -5.08 7.01
N ILE A 166 -1.32 -4.12 6.59
CA ILE A 166 -0.15 -4.37 5.77
C ILE A 166 1.06 -3.81 6.53
N ALA A 167 1.95 -4.69 6.97
CA ALA A 167 3.18 -4.31 7.62
C ALA A 167 4.32 -4.31 6.62
N TYR A 168 5.01 -3.18 6.50
CA TYR A 168 6.17 -2.98 5.64
C TYR A 168 7.43 -2.83 6.48
N GLU A 169 8.57 -3.21 5.93
CA GLU A 169 9.86 -2.81 6.50
C GLU A 169 9.95 -1.28 6.59
N ASN A 170 10.60 -0.77 7.63
CA ASN A 170 10.80 0.67 7.79
C ASN A 170 11.72 1.22 6.67
N GLY A 171 11.09 1.87 5.69
CA GLY A 171 11.75 2.49 4.53
C GLY A 171 12.39 3.85 4.81
N GLY A 172 12.22 4.42 6.00
CA GLY A 172 12.79 5.71 6.39
C GLY A 172 11.80 6.87 6.26
N VAL A 173 12.28 8.01 5.77
CA VAL A 173 11.53 9.28 5.71
C VAL A 173 11.11 9.55 4.27
N ASP A 174 9.91 10.08 4.04
CA ASP A 174 9.49 10.50 2.71
C ASP A 174 10.41 11.59 2.13
N LEU A 175 10.55 11.58 0.80
CA LEU A 175 11.48 12.47 0.10
C LEU A 175 11.09 13.93 0.22
N GLU A 176 9.79 14.21 0.42
CA GLU A 176 9.27 15.55 0.66
C GLU A 176 9.85 16.17 1.94
N LYS A 177 10.07 15.36 2.99
CA LYS A 177 10.73 15.78 4.24
C LYS A 177 12.24 15.56 4.26
N PHE A 178 12.79 14.79 3.31
CA PHE A 178 14.21 14.46 3.28
C PHE A 178 15.04 15.56 2.60
N GLN A 179 16.06 16.05 3.30
CA GLN A 179 16.97 17.04 2.71
C GLN A 179 17.97 16.38 1.76
N VAL A 180 17.74 16.56 0.46
CA VAL A 180 18.60 16.03 -0.61
C VAL A 180 19.84 16.90 -0.79
N TYR A 181 21.02 16.28 -0.76
CA TYR A 181 22.29 16.92 -1.08
C TYR A 181 22.97 16.20 -2.25
N SER A 182 24.10 15.55 -2.01
CA SER A 182 24.87 14.78 -3.00
C SER A 182 24.17 13.48 -3.44
N GLN A 183 23.04 13.13 -2.83
CA GLN A 183 22.34 11.87 -3.07
C GLN A 183 21.37 11.92 -4.26
N ALA A 184 21.08 13.10 -4.83
CA ALA A 184 20.05 13.28 -5.86
C ALA A 184 20.18 12.29 -7.03
N TYR A 185 21.38 12.14 -7.59
CA TYR A 185 21.65 11.18 -8.67
C TYR A 185 21.30 9.75 -8.27
N SER A 186 21.66 9.35 -7.05
CA SER A 186 21.37 8.02 -6.52
C SER A 186 19.86 7.79 -6.35
N ILE A 187 19.12 8.79 -5.87
CA ILE A 187 17.64 8.73 -5.74
C ILE A 187 17.02 8.48 -7.11
N VAL A 188 17.34 9.32 -8.09
CA VAL A 188 16.78 9.23 -9.45
C VAL A 188 17.16 7.91 -10.11
N TYR A 189 18.43 7.50 -10.01
CA TYR A 189 18.89 6.24 -10.58
C TYR A 189 18.15 5.02 -9.99
N GLN A 190 18.05 4.95 -8.65
CA GLN A 190 17.33 3.86 -7.98
C GLN A 190 15.84 3.86 -8.37
N THR A 191 15.23 5.04 -8.55
CA THR A 191 13.83 5.20 -8.96
C THR A 191 13.60 4.70 -10.39
N ILE A 192 14.51 5.02 -11.30
CA ILE A 192 14.40 4.57 -12.70
C ILE A 192 14.58 3.05 -12.77
N VAL A 193 15.60 2.50 -12.11
CA VAL A 193 15.85 1.05 -12.13
C VAL A 193 14.69 0.27 -11.50
N SER A 194 14.10 0.77 -10.42
CA SER A 194 12.97 0.10 -9.76
C SER A 194 11.73 0.04 -10.66
N LEU A 195 11.42 1.14 -11.35
CA LEU A 195 10.35 1.23 -12.32
C LEU A 195 10.61 0.32 -13.52
N ILE A 196 11.82 0.33 -14.09
CA ILE A 196 12.19 -0.53 -15.23
C ILE A 196 11.99 -2.02 -14.88
N VAL A 197 12.40 -2.46 -13.69
CA VAL A 197 12.22 -3.87 -13.31
C VAL A 197 10.74 -4.20 -13.09
N ALA A 198 9.98 -3.30 -12.47
CA ALA A 198 8.54 -3.49 -12.26
C ALA A 198 7.77 -3.50 -13.60
N GLU A 199 8.12 -2.61 -14.53
CA GLU A 199 7.60 -2.57 -15.90
C GLU A 199 7.90 -3.88 -16.63
N ASN A 200 9.15 -4.35 -16.61
CA ASN A 200 9.53 -5.58 -17.31
C ASN A 200 8.86 -6.83 -16.73
N ARG A 201 8.74 -6.94 -15.40
CA ARG A 201 8.20 -8.14 -14.76
C ARG A 201 6.68 -8.16 -14.66
N LEU A 202 6.06 -6.99 -14.56
CA LEU A 202 4.64 -6.89 -14.21
C LEU A 202 3.85 -5.93 -15.13
N CYS A 203 4.49 -5.28 -16.10
CA CYS A 203 3.90 -4.16 -16.87
C CYS A 203 3.34 -3.08 -15.94
N PHE A 204 4.09 -2.79 -14.87
CA PHE A 204 3.72 -1.90 -13.80
C PHE A 204 3.81 -0.42 -14.20
N GLU A 205 2.84 0.39 -13.79
CA GLU A 205 2.89 1.86 -13.87
C GLU A 205 2.54 2.49 -12.51
N HIS A 206 3.43 3.24 -11.85
CA HIS A 206 3.15 3.80 -10.51
C HIS A 206 1.94 4.76 -10.45
N ARG A 207 1.85 5.64 -11.45
CA ARG A 207 0.83 6.71 -11.64
C ARG A 207 0.61 7.71 -10.52
N ASP A 208 1.23 7.53 -9.38
CA ASP A 208 1.20 8.52 -8.31
C ASP A 208 2.57 8.61 -7.61
N LEU A 209 3.64 8.76 -8.40
CA LEU A 209 5.01 8.79 -7.87
C LEU A 209 5.44 10.22 -7.54
N HIS A 210 4.79 10.84 -6.55
CA HIS A 210 5.22 12.11 -5.98
C HIS A 210 6.26 11.89 -4.86
N CYS A 211 6.93 12.95 -4.41
CA CYS A 211 7.99 12.86 -3.39
C CYS A 211 7.52 12.21 -2.08
N GLY A 212 6.24 12.34 -1.71
CA GLY A 212 5.66 11.69 -0.53
C GLY A 212 5.63 10.15 -0.62
N ASN A 213 5.63 9.58 -1.83
CA ASN A 213 5.61 8.14 -2.07
C ASN A 213 7.01 7.52 -2.26
N LEU A 214 8.08 8.33 -2.18
CA LEU A 214 9.47 7.88 -2.18
C LEU A 214 10.02 7.97 -0.76
N LEU A 215 10.31 6.84 -0.12
CA LEU A 215 11.02 6.82 1.15
C LEU A 215 12.51 6.74 0.95
N VAL A 216 13.26 7.43 1.80
CA VAL A 216 14.71 7.41 1.84
C VAL A 216 15.19 7.02 3.22
N ARG A 217 16.12 6.07 3.24
CA ARG A 217 16.85 5.67 4.44
C ARG A 217 18.35 5.80 4.20
N SER A 218 19.00 6.62 5.02
CA SER A 218 20.46 6.72 5.02
C SER A 218 21.10 5.40 5.48
N VAL A 219 22.02 4.88 4.67
CA VAL A 219 22.84 3.69 5.00
C VAL A 219 24.20 4.12 5.53
N SER A 220 24.72 5.23 5.02
CA SER A 220 25.91 5.93 5.50
C SER A 220 25.75 7.42 5.25
N GLN A 221 26.73 8.24 5.66
CA GLN A 221 26.71 9.68 5.42
C GLN A 221 26.57 10.06 3.93
N LYS A 222 26.98 9.17 3.01
CA LYS A 222 26.94 9.42 1.54
C LYS A 222 26.04 8.46 0.77
N ALA A 223 25.70 7.32 1.35
CA ALA A 223 24.88 6.31 0.69
C ALA A 223 23.48 6.27 1.30
N ILE A 224 22.48 6.30 0.43
CA ILE A 224 21.07 6.15 0.78
C ILE A 224 20.50 4.92 0.09
N ARG A 225 19.48 4.35 0.70
CA ARG A 225 18.56 3.40 0.07
C ARG A 225 17.23 4.09 -0.10
N MET A 226 16.65 3.95 -1.27
CA MET A 226 15.35 4.48 -1.59
C MET A 226 14.36 3.32 -1.70
N TYR A 227 13.19 3.48 -1.09
CA TYR A 227 12.10 2.53 -1.12
C TYR A 227 10.87 3.23 -1.69
N HIS A 228 10.20 2.60 -2.63
CA HIS A 228 8.90 3.05 -3.12
C HIS A 228 7.81 2.57 -2.16
N ILE A 229 6.94 3.47 -1.71
CA ILE A 229 5.69 3.06 -1.06
C ILE A 229 4.58 3.08 -2.09
N LEU A 230 3.80 1.99 -2.11
CA LEU A 230 2.52 1.97 -2.80
C LEU A 230 1.42 2.51 -1.89
N TRP A 231 0.94 3.72 -2.16
CA TRP A 231 -0.36 4.19 -1.64
C TRP A 231 -1.54 3.98 -2.61
N ILE A 232 -1.26 3.27 -3.73
CA ILE A 232 -2.14 2.87 -4.85
C ILE A 232 -2.24 3.99 -5.89
N LEU A 233 -1.78 3.76 -7.13
CA LEU A 233 -2.72 3.52 -8.24
C LEU A 233 -2.12 2.85 -9.49
N ILE A 234 -1.86 1.54 -9.43
CA ILE A 234 -1.13 0.88 -10.52
C ILE A 234 -1.96 -0.10 -11.33
N THR A 235 -1.77 -0.02 -12.65
CA THR A 235 -2.02 -1.11 -13.60
C THR A 235 -0.90 -2.15 -13.56
N LEU A 236 -1.25 -3.40 -13.28
CA LEU A 236 -0.42 -4.55 -13.64
C LEU A 236 -1.02 -5.28 -14.84
N LEU A 237 -0.14 -5.74 -15.72
CA LEU A 237 -0.42 -6.71 -16.78
C LEU A 237 0.66 -7.81 -16.81
N PRO A 238 0.65 -8.78 -15.88
CA PRO A 238 1.24 -10.08 -16.15
C PRO A 238 0.14 -11.15 -16.18
N GLY A 239 -0.23 -11.59 -17.40
CA GLY A 239 -1.30 -12.56 -17.64
C GLY A 239 -2.64 -11.93 -18.03
N SER A 240 -3.69 -12.76 -18.14
CA SER A 240 -5.00 -12.41 -18.73
C SER A 240 -5.83 -11.38 -17.96
N THR A 241 -5.32 -10.82 -16.85
CA THR A 241 -6.09 -9.97 -15.94
C THR A 241 -5.33 -8.71 -15.61
N THR A 242 -5.86 -7.58 -16.04
CA THR A 242 -5.39 -6.25 -15.64
C THR A 242 -5.90 -5.90 -14.26
N ILE A 243 -5.01 -5.61 -13.31
CA ILE A 243 -5.39 -5.02 -12.02
C ILE A 243 -5.11 -3.54 -12.09
N TYR A 244 -6.11 -2.68 -11.97
CA TYR A 244 -5.96 -1.23 -11.93
C TYR A 244 -6.99 -0.60 -10.99
N LEU A 245 -6.68 0.57 -10.43
CA LEU A 245 -7.70 1.41 -9.83
C LEU A 245 -8.20 2.41 -10.88
N ASN A 246 -9.52 2.53 -10.98
CA ASN A 246 -10.17 3.38 -11.97
C ASN A 246 -10.28 4.82 -11.43
N LEU A 247 -9.39 5.68 -11.91
CA LEU A 247 -9.38 7.11 -11.55
C LEU A 247 -10.40 7.96 -12.27
N LYS A 248 -11.19 7.42 -13.22
CA LYS A 248 -12.01 8.25 -14.11
C LYS A 248 -12.89 9.27 -13.35
N ASN A 249 -13.44 8.84 -12.22
CA ASN A 249 -14.43 9.63 -11.48
C ASN A 249 -13.81 10.47 -10.36
N ASP A 250 -12.49 10.41 -10.18
CA ASP A 250 -11.78 11.22 -9.19
C ASP A 250 -11.47 12.59 -9.81
N LEU A 251 -12.46 13.49 -9.75
CA LEU A 251 -12.36 14.82 -10.34
C LEU A 251 -11.31 15.68 -9.63
N GLU A 252 -11.20 15.56 -8.31
CA GLU A 252 -10.29 16.34 -7.48
C GLU A 252 -8.83 16.15 -7.94
N LEU A 253 -8.47 14.90 -8.27
CA LEU A 253 -7.15 14.57 -8.80
C LEU A 253 -6.78 15.35 -10.08
N PHE A 254 -7.75 15.53 -10.99
CA PHE A 254 -7.50 16.18 -12.28
C PHE A 254 -7.73 17.69 -12.27
N GLU A 255 -8.49 18.19 -11.30
CA GLU A 255 -8.84 19.60 -11.13
C GLU A 255 -7.88 20.35 -10.20
N GLY A 256 -7.07 19.64 -9.42
CA GLY A 256 -6.05 20.22 -8.55
C GLY A 256 -5.08 21.16 -9.29
N GLN A 257 -4.60 22.19 -8.57
CA GLN A 257 -3.74 23.24 -9.11
C GLN A 257 -2.63 23.58 -8.11
N GLY A 258 -1.60 24.30 -8.57
CA GLY A 258 -0.53 24.81 -7.72
C GLY A 258 0.69 23.89 -7.57
N ASP A 259 0.62 22.66 -8.07
CA ASP A 259 1.73 21.69 -8.09
C ASP A 259 1.81 20.96 -9.44
N LEU A 260 3.05 20.66 -9.88
CA LEU A 260 3.33 19.87 -11.08
C LEU A 260 2.69 18.47 -11.00
N GLN A 261 2.54 17.91 -9.80
CA GLN A 261 1.84 16.63 -9.56
C GLN A 261 0.47 16.61 -10.26
N PHE A 262 -0.30 17.69 -10.15
CA PHE A 262 -1.63 17.77 -10.78
C PHE A 262 -1.55 17.84 -12.32
N ASP A 263 -0.50 18.44 -12.87
CA ASP A 263 -0.24 18.41 -14.31
C ASP A 263 0.08 16.99 -14.79
N ILE A 264 0.84 16.21 -14.00
CA ILE A 264 1.13 14.81 -14.33
C ILE A 264 -0.14 13.98 -14.43
N TYR A 265 -1.10 14.14 -13.51
CA TYR A 265 -2.41 13.47 -13.61
C TYR A 265 -3.15 13.82 -14.91
N ARG A 266 -3.17 15.10 -15.28
CA ARG A 266 -3.78 15.56 -16.55
C ARG A 266 -3.06 14.99 -17.77
N LEU A 267 -1.72 14.92 -17.73
CA LEU A 267 -0.91 14.36 -18.80
C LEU A 267 -1.15 12.86 -18.95
N MET A 268 -1.18 12.09 -17.86
CA MET A 268 -1.54 10.66 -17.90
C MET A 268 -2.93 10.45 -18.48
N ARG A 269 -3.91 11.26 -18.07
CA ARG A 269 -5.28 11.20 -18.62
C ARG A 269 -5.30 11.46 -20.13
N ARG A 270 -4.50 12.41 -20.62
CA ARG A 270 -4.38 12.73 -22.06
C ARG A 270 -3.67 11.63 -22.84
N ALA A 271 -2.52 11.16 -22.35
CA ALA A 271 -1.70 10.14 -22.97
C ALA A 271 -2.48 8.83 -23.16
N ASN A 272 -3.30 8.48 -22.17
CA ASN A 272 -4.06 7.25 -22.18
C ASN A 272 -5.39 7.33 -22.96
N LYS A 273 -5.66 8.41 -23.71
CA LYS A 273 -6.79 8.54 -24.67
C LYS A 273 -8.17 8.03 -24.17
N LYS A 274 -8.49 8.17 -22.88
CA LYS A 274 -9.69 7.55 -22.25
C LYS A 274 -9.75 6.00 -22.30
N PHE A 275 -8.67 5.29 -22.59
CA PHE A 275 -8.63 3.81 -22.50
C PHE A 275 -8.71 3.28 -21.05
N PHE A 276 -8.58 4.14 -20.04
CA PHE A 276 -8.80 3.81 -18.62
C PHE A 276 -10.24 3.47 -18.23
N LEU A 277 -11.09 3.21 -19.21
CA LEU A 277 -12.52 3.36 -19.07
C LEU A 277 -13.31 2.19 -19.68
N SER A 278 -12.63 1.20 -20.25
CA SER A 278 -13.27 0.16 -21.07
C SER A 278 -12.59 -1.20 -20.99
N ILE A 279 -11.79 -1.48 -19.97
CA ILE A 279 -11.48 -2.87 -19.64
C ILE A 279 -12.62 -3.34 -18.74
N LEU A 280 -13.55 -4.07 -19.37
CA LEU A 280 -14.78 -4.67 -18.83
C LEU A 280 -14.65 -5.25 -17.42
#